data_AF-A0A1F9DB00-F1
#
_entry.id   AF-A0A1F9DB00-F1
#
_cell.length_a   1.000
_cell.length_b   1.000
_cell.length_c   1.000
_cell.angle_alpha   90.00
_cell.angle_beta   90.00
_cell.angle_gamma   90.00
#
_symmetry.space_group_name_H-M   'P 1'
#
loop_
_entity.id
_entity.type
_entity.pdbx_description
1 polymer ?
#
loop_
_entity_poly.entity_id
_entity_poly.type
_entity_poly.pdbx_seq_one_letter_code
_entity_poly.pdbx_strand_id
1 'polypeptide(L)'
;MNYQEFMERDHFNFEEIIAFAYGTLVGDPPAHFDARIPAPPFLMIDRILSLEKKGSQGKIIAEQDIRLDAWYFQCHMPGDPVQPGCLCVDAVWQLLGFYCIWHGAVGSGRALGCGDISFDGQIRPFNKLVRYEIDIRRYSRLKESGATVVIGDGKIFVDDELIATVAQARTGIFKDIAYPDYPLRSPNSLGGIMAR
;
A
#
# COMPACT_ATOMS: atom_id res chain seq x y z
N MET A 1 -2.02 16.08 -11.09
CA MET A 1 -3.44 15.92 -11.50
C MET A 1 -4.34 16.62 -10.50
N ASN A 2 -5.59 16.92 -10.86
CA ASN A 2 -6.57 17.38 -9.87
C ASN A 2 -7.18 16.19 -9.09
N TYR A 3 -7.89 16.46 -7.99
CA TYR A 3 -8.42 15.42 -7.11
C TYR A 3 -9.50 14.55 -7.77
N GLN A 4 -10.35 15.16 -8.61
CA GLN A 4 -11.38 14.41 -9.33
C GLN A 4 -10.73 13.44 -10.35
N GLU A 5 -9.76 13.94 -11.12
CA GLU A 5 -8.97 13.14 -12.06
C GLU A 5 -8.27 11.98 -11.34
N PHE A 6 -7.65 12.24 -10.18
CA PHE A 6 -7.05 11.20 -9.35
C PHE A 6 -8.02 10.06 -9.01
N MET A 7 -9.26 10.38 -8.63
CA MET A 7 -10.27 9.38 -8.27
C MET A 7 -10.87 8.63 -9.48
N GLU A 8 -10.72 9.16 -10.69
CA GLU A 8 -11.25 8.57 -11.93
C GLU A 8 -10.21 7.72 -12.67
N ARG A 9 -8.92 7.91 -12.37
CA ARG A 9 -7.82 7.09 -12.89
C ARG A 9 -7.97 5.62 -12.52
N ASP A 10 -7.61 4.73 -13.43
CA ASP A 10 -7.58 3.29 -13.22
C ASP A 10 -6.16 2.70 -13.19
N HIS A 11 -5.13 3.49 -13.49
CA HIS A 11 -3.73 3.09 -13.48
C HIS A 11 -2.82 4.24 -13.02
N PHE A 12 -1.64 3.89 -12.53
CA PHE A 12 -0.62 4.82 -12.05
C PHE A 12 0.78 4.29 -12.37
N ASN A 13 1.62 5.11 -12.99
CA ASN A 13 3.01 4.77 -13.28
C ASN A 13 3.95 5.06 -12.10
N PHE A 14 5.25 4.78 -12.26
CA PHE A 14 6.22 4.95 -11.18
C PHE A 14 6.35 6.40 -10.71
N GLU A 15 6.44 7.35 -11.64
CA GLU A 15 6.53 8.78 -11.33
C GLU A 15 5.33 9.26 -10.51
N GLU A 16 4.14 8.74 -10.81
CA GLU A 16 2.91 9.08 -10.11
C GLU A 16 2.83 8.44 -8.73
N ILE A 17 3.27 7.19 -8.58
CA ILE A 17 3.39 6.53 -7.27
C ILE A 17 4.39 7.28 -6.38
N ILE A 18 5.53 7.69 -6.94
CA ILE A 18 6.51 8.52 -6.23
C ILE A 18 5.90 9.88 -5.85
N ALA A 19 5.23 10.56 -6.78
CA ALA A 19 4.56 11.82 -6.49
C ALA A 19 3.50 11.66 -5.39
N PHE A 20 2.80 10.51 -5.31
CA PHE A 20 1.88 10.22 -4.21
C PHE A 20 2.61 10.03 -2.88
N ALA A 21 3.75 9.33 -2.88
CA ALA A 21 4.58 9.13 -1.68
C ALA A 21 5.07 10.45 -1.08
N TYR A 22 5.37 11.45 -1.93
CA TYR A 22 5.79 12.79 -1.50
C TYR A 22 4.63 13.80 -1.38
N GLY A 23 3.39 13.41 -1.67
CA GLY A 23 2.21 14.26 -1.52
C GLY A 23 2.07 15.35 -2.58
N THR A 24 2.66 15.17 -3.76
CA THR A 24 2.66 16.15 -4.87
C THR A 24 1.82 15.71 -6.07
N LEU A 25 1.27 14.48 -6.06
CA LEU A 25 0.47 13.96 -7.16
C LEU A 25 -0.81 14.76 -7.42
N VAL A 26 -1.53 15.09 -6.34
CA VAL A 26 -2.81 15.81 -6.37
C VAL A 26 -2.57 17.28 -6.07
N GLY A 27 -2.91 18.16 -7.02
CA GLY A 27 -2.63 19.60 -6.92
C GLY A 27 -3.63 20.40 -6.07
N ASP A 28 -4.85 19.89 -5.92
CA ASP A 28 -5.96 20.49 -5.16
C ASP A 28 -6.56 19.48 -4.16
N PRO A 29 -5.75 18.91 -3.25
CA PRO A 29 -6.21 17.86 -2.37
C PRO A 29 -7.32 18.37 -1.42
N PRO A 30 -8.30 17.52 -1.06
CA PRO A 30 -9.30 17.88 -0.06
C PRO A 30 -8.67 18.03 1.33
N ALA A 31 -9.43 18.61 2.26
CA ALA A 31 -9.01 18.66 3.66
C ALA A 31 -8.76 17.24 4.22
N HIS A 32 -7.71 17.11 5.03
CA HIS A 32 -7.22 15.85 5.61
C HIS A 32 -6.69 14.83 4.58
N PHE A 33 -6.20 15.24 3.41
CA PHE A 33 -5.56 14.34 2.44
C PHE A 33 -4.10 14.01 2.84
N ASP A 34 -3.94 13.40 4.00
CA ASP A 34 -2.64 13.24 4.67
C ASP A 34 -1.94 11.92 4.34
N ALA A 35 -2.64 10.97 3.72
CA ALA A 35 -2.10 9.66 3.42
C ALA A 35 -0.96 9.75 2.40
N ARG A 36 0.04 8.91 2.62
CA ARG A 36 1.16 8.66 1.71
C ARG A 36 1.33 7.16 1.58
N ILE A 37 1.83 6.72 0.43
CA ILE A 37 2.47 5.41 0.31
C ILE A 37 3.92 5.55 0.81
N PRO A 38 4.56 4.51 1.37
CA PRO A 38 5.96 4.60 1.75
C PRO A 38 6.83 5.07 0.57
N ALA A 39 7.83 5.90 0.85
CA ALA A 39 8.83 6.28 -0.15
C ALA A 39 9.93 5.19 -0.25
N PRO A 40 10.71 5.14 -1.35
CA PRO A 40 11.92 4.33 -1.40
C PRO A 40 12.85 4.59 -0.21
N PRO A 41 13.52 3.56 0.33
CA PRO A 41 13.61 2.21 -0.20
C PRO A 41 12.46 1.26 0.23
N PHE A 42 11.47 1.74 1.00
CA PHE A 42 10.41 0.88 1.55
C PHE A 42 9.19 0.72 0.63
N LEU A 43 9.09 1.53 -0.43
CA LEU A 43 8.07 1.38 -1.49
C LEU A 43 8.22 0.02 -2.20
N MET A 44 7.16 -0.79 -2.21
CA MET A 44 7.18 -2.15 -2.80
C MET A 44 6.35 -2.29 -4.08
N ILE A 45 5.94 -1.17 -4.68
CA ILE A 45 5.17 -1.14 -5.93
C ILE A 45 5.80 -0.11 -6.84
N ASP A 46 6.04 -0.49 -8.10
CA ASP A 46 6.51 0.44 -9.13
C ASP A 46 5.35 0.99 -9.97
N ARG A 47 4.26 0.24 -10.12
CA ARG A 47 3.10 0.67 -10.91
C ARG A 47 1.82 -0.02 -10.48
N ILE A 48 0.70 0.66 -10.67
CA ILE A 48 -0.64 0.09 -10.56
C ILE A 48 -1.21 0.00 -11.98
N LEU A 49 -1.49 -1.21 -12.44
CA LEU A 49 -1.99 -1.48 -13.79
C LEU A 49 -3.51 -1.36 -13.90
N SER A 50 -4.23 -1.70 -12.83
CA SER A 50 -5.69 -1.63 -12.78
C SER A 50 -6.19 -1.34 -11.36
N LEU A 51 -7.17 -0.45 -11.26
CA LEU A 51 -7.96 -0.14 -10.08
C LEU A 51 -9.43 -0.13 -10.45
N GLU A 52 -10.17 -1.04 -9.81
CA GLU A 52 -11.59 -1.19 -10.05
C GLU A 52 -12.33 -1.01 -8.72
N LYS A 53 -13.37 -0.16 -8.71
CA LYS A 53 -14.31 -0.04 -7.59
C LYS A 53 -15.73 -0.34 -8.05
N LYS A 54 -16.44 -1.14 -7.26
CA LYS A 54 -17.87 -1.45 -7.43
C LYS A 54 -18.55 -1.47 -6.07
N GLY A 55 -19.07 -0.32 -5.66
CA GLY A 55 -19.68 -0.17 -4.33
C GLY A 55 -18.65 -0.45 -3.23
N SER A 56 -18.87 -1.46 -2.39
CA SER A 56 -17.93 -1.85 -1.33
C SER A 56 -16.85 -2.83 -1.78
N GLN A 57 -16.89 -3.29 -3.03
CA GLN A 57 -15.94 -4.26 -3.60
C GLN A 57 -15.09 -3.60 -4.68
N GLY A 58 -14.08 -4.32 -5.18
CA GLY A 58 -13.11 -3.81 -6.13
C GLY A 58 -11.96 -4.78 -6.37
N LYS A 59 -11.04 -4.38 -7.25
CA LYS A 59 -9.84 -5.14 -7.60
C LYS A 59 -8.66 -4.20 -7.81
N ILE A 60 -7.47 -4.70 -7.50
CA ILE A 60 -6.20 -4.02 -7.77
C ILE A 60 -5.26 -5.00 -8.47
N ILE A 61 -4.59 -4.54 -9.52
CA ILE A 61 -3.43 -5.24 -10.11
C ILE A 61 -2.26 -4.26 -10.13
N ALA A 62 -1.14 -4.66 -9.55
CA ALA A 62 0.04 -3.83 -9.43
C ALA A 62 1.32 -4.66 -9.61
N GLU A 63 2.42 -4.00 -9.93
CA GLU A 63 3.69 -4.66 -10.23
C GLU A 63 4.88 -3.97 -9.56
N GLN A 64 5.93 -4.76 -9.36
CA GLN A 64 7.25 -4.32 -8.93
C GLN A 64 8.30 -5.03 -9.80
N ASP A 65 9.19 -4.26 -10.40
CA ASP A 65 10.34 -4.80 -11.11
C ASP A 65 11.40 -5.25 -10.10
N ILE A 66 11.90 -6.47 -10.27
CA ILE A 66 12.96 -7.02 -9.42
C ILE A 66 14.31 -6.59 -9.96
N ARG A 67 15.08 -5.95 -9.09
CA ARG A 67 16.39 -5.41 -9.41
C ARG A 67 17.46 -6.18 -8.64
N LEU A 68 18.50 -6.63 -9.34
CA LEU A 68 19.63 -7.37 -8.76
C LEU A 68 20.30 -6.60 -7.61
N ASP A 69 20.32 -5.27 -7.70
CA ASP A 69 20.91 -4.35 -6.73
C ASP A 69 19.90 -3.82 -5.69
N ALA A 70 18.70 -4.39 -5.61
CA ALA A 70 17.71 -4.00 -4.59
C ALA A 70 18.30 -4.14 -3.18
N TRP A 71 18.07 -3.13 -2.34
CA TRP A 71 18.71 -2.99 -1.03
C TRP A 71 18.53 -4.22 -0.12
N TYR A 72 17.36 -4.86 -0.19
CA TYR A 72 17.05 -6.01 0.66
C TYR A 72 17.88 -7.25 0.29
N PHE A 73 18.27 -7.45 -0.98
CA PHE A 73 19.14 -8.57 -1.34
C PHE A 73 20.55 -8.41 -0.77
N GLN A 74 20.97 -7.18 -0.46
CA GLN A 74 22.29 -6.90 0.11
C GLN A 74 22.36 -7.24 1.60
N CYS A 75 21.23 -7.41 2.27
CA CYS A 75 21.17 -7.66 3.71
C CYS A 75 20.30 -8.87 4.12
N HIS A 76 19.59 -9.51 3.18
CA HIS A 76 18.65 -10.59 3.46
C HIS A 76 18.78 -11.74 2.43
N MET A 77 19.63 -12.75 2.64
CA MET A 77 20.75 -12.82 3.58
C MET A 77 22.09 -12.79 2.81
N PRO A 78 23.19 -12.33 3.42
CA PRO A 78 24.52 -12.53 2.85
C PRO A 78 24.76 -14.02 2.53
N GLY A 79 25.04 -14.34 1.26
CA GLY A 79 25.24 -15.71 0.76
C GLY A 79 23.96 -16.46 0.34
N ASP A 80 22.77 -15.92 0.65
CA ASP A 80 21.48 -16.48 0.27
C ASP A 80 20.45 -15.35 0.04
N PRO A 81 20.61 -14.53 -1.02
CA PRO A 81 19.80 -13.33 -1.23
C PRO A 81 18.37 -13.69 -1.63
N VAL A 82 17.38 -13.20 -0.87
CA VAL A 82 15.95 -13.45 -1.06
C VAL A 82 15.15 -12.23 -0.59
N GLN A 83 14.14 -11.80 -1.33
CA GLN A 83 13.29 -10.70 -0.88
C GLN A 83 12.56 -11.11 0.40
N PRO A 84 12.60 -10.31 1.48
CA PRO A 84 11.86 -10.61 2.69
C PRO A 84 10.35 -10.73 2.39
N GLY A 85 9.74 -11.87 2.72
CA GLY A 85 8.32 -12.11 2.47
C GLY A 85 7.41 -11.07 3.14
N CYS A 86 7.83 -10.48 4.26
CA CYS A 86 7.10 -9.40 4.92
C CYS A 86 6.97 -8.13 4.08
N LEU A 87 7.92 -7.85 3.17
CA LEU A 87 7.81 -6.72 2.24
C LEU A 87 6.71 -6.97 1.20
N CYS A 88 6.54 -8.21 0.76
CA CYS A 88 5.44 -8.57 -0.16
C CYS A 88 4.07 -8.43 0.53
N VAL A 89 3.99 -8.77 1.81
CA VAL A 89 2.78 -8.55 2.62
C VAL A 89 2.51 -7.05 2.81
N ASP A 90 3.57 -6.26 3.03
CA ASP A 90 3.43 -4.80 3.15
C ASP A 90 2.91 -4.15 1.87
N ALA A 91 3.36 -4.61 0.69
CA ALA A 91 2.82 -4.16 -0.60
C ALA A 91 1.29 -4.31 -0.68
N VAL A 92 0.73 -5.40 -0.12
CA VAL A 92 -0.73 -5.58 -0.05
C VAL A 92 -1.37 -4.48 0.81
N TRP A 93 -0.81 -4.16 1.98
CA TRP A 93 -1.34 -3.08 2.83
C TRP A 93 -1.15 -1.69 2.21
N GLN A 94 -0.03 -1.45 1.51
CA GLN A 94 0.22 -0.22 0.75
C GLN A 94 -0.87 0.00 -0.31
N LEU A 95 -1.17 -1.02 -1.12
CA LEU A 95 -2.20 -0.98 -2.16
C LEU A 95 -3.61 -0.82 -1.57
N LEU A 96 -3.92 -1.49 -0.46
CA LEU A 96 -5.19 -1.29 0.25
C LEU A 96 -5.34 0.15 0.78
N GLY A 97 -4.28 0.72 1.33
CA GLY A 97 -4.26 2.12 1.76
C GLY A 97 -4.46 3.07 0.60
N PHE A 98 -3.75 2.87 -0.50
CA PHE A 98 -3.90 3.64 -1.74
C PHE A 98 -5.34 3.56 -2.26
N TYR A 99 -5.92 2.36 -2.34
CA TYR A 99 -7.30 2.13 -2.77
C TYR A 99 -8.30 2.92 -1.93
N CYS A 100 -8.14 2.98 -0.60
CA CYS A 100 -9.04 3.76 0.25
C CYS A 100 -9.06 5.24 -0.14
N ILE A 101 -7.88 5.82 -0.36
CA ILE A 101 -7.69 7.24 -0.66
C ILE A 101 -8.17 7.56 -2.07
N TRP A 102 -7.83 6.71 -3.04
CA TRP A 102 -8.36 6.75 -4.40
C TRP A 102 -9.90 6.60 -4.45
N HIS A 103 -10.47 5.88 -3.49
CA HIS A 103 -11.91 5.75 -3.29
C HIS A 103 -12.52 6.86 -2.40
N GLY A 104 -11.79 7.96 -2.22
CA GLY A 104 -12.25 9.19 -1.59
C GLY A 104 -12.26 9.17 -0.06
N ALA A 105 -11.49 8.29 0.57
CA ALA A 105 -11.19 8.41 2.01
C ALA A 105 -10.18 9.54 2.24
N VAL A 106 -10.24 10.14 3.44
CA VAL A 106 -9.32 11.18 3.90
C VAL A 106 -8.76 10.80 5.28
N GLY A 107 -7.52 11.18 5.54
CA GLY A 107 -6.72 10.86 6.72
C GLY A 107 -5.39 10.21 6.33
N SER A 108 -4.74 9.55 7.28
CA SER A 108 -3.52 8.76 7.07
C SER A 108 -3.76 7.26 7.22
N GLY A 109 -3.03 6.46 6.44
CA GLY A 109 -3.15 4.99 6.44
C GLY A 109 -2.40 4.29 7.57
N ARG A 110 -3.00 3.24 8.12
CA ARG A 110 -2.36 2.27 9.04
C ARG A 110 -2.82 0.85 8.72
N ALA A 111 -1.87 -0.07 8.57
CA ALA A 111 -2.18 -1.49 8.51
C ALA A 111 -2.78 -1.96 9.84
N LEU A 112 -3.81 -2.80 9.78
CA LEU A 112 -4.56 -3.33 10.94
C LEU A 112 -4.38 -4.86 11.07
N GLY A 113 -3.39 -5.41 10.36
CA GLY A 113 -3.10 -6.83 10.29
C GLY A 113 -3.84 -7.55 9.16
N CYS A 114 -3.85 -8.88 9.24
CA CYS A 114 -4.48 -9.78 8.29
C CYS A 114 -5.14 -10.95 9.04
N GLY A 115 -5.83 -11.84 8.32
CA GLY A 115 -6.32 -13.09 8.86
C GLY A 115 -5.25 -14.16 8.84
N ASP A 116 -4.73 -14.46 7.65
CA ASP A 116 -3.74 -15.52 7.43
C ASP A 116 -2.74 -15.14 6.34
N ILE A 117 -1.55 -15.74 6.36
CA ILE A 117 -0.48 -15.55 5.39
C ILE A 117 0.13 -16.91 5.05
N SER A 118 0.24 -17.23 3.76
CA SER A 118 1.00 -18.39 3.26
C SER A 118 2.17 -17.93 2.40
N PHE A 119 3.32 -18.56 2.57
CA PHE A 119 4.51 -18.42 1.71
C PHE A 119 4.88 -19.82 1.20
N ASP A 120 4.62 -20.05 -0.08
CA ASP A 120 4.86 -21.31 -0.78
C ASP A 120 6.01 -21.22 -1.80
N GLY A 121 6.58 -20.02 -1.96
CA GLY A 121 7.74 -19.75 -2.81
C GLY A 121 8.56 -18.55 -2.34
N GLN A 122 9.44 -18.07 -3.20
CA GLN A 122 10.43 -17.04 -2.88
C GLN A 122 10.77 -16.18 -4.10
N ILE A 123 11.27 -14.97 -3.86
CA ILE A 123 11.76 -14.06 -4.91
C ILE A 123 13.27 -13.90 -4.77
N ARG A 124 13.99 -14.19 -5.85
CA ARG A 124 15.45 -14.20 -5.94
C ARG A 124 15.94 -13.12 -6.91
N PRO A 125 17.23 -12.74 -6.88
CA PRO A 125 17.71 -11.58 -7.62
C PRO A 125 17.63 -11.63 -9.15
N PHE A 126 17.40 -12.82 -9.73
CA PHE A 126 17.23 -13.01 -11.18
C PHE A 126 15.77 -13.17 -11.61
N ASN A 127 14.83 -13.17 -10.66
CA ASN A 127 13.44 -12.94 -11.01
C ASN A 127 13.29 -11.54 -11.61
N LYS A 128 12.26 -11.33 -12.43
CA LYS A 128 12.10 -10.09 -13.18
C LYS A 128 10.97 -9.23 -12.66
N LEU A 129 9.86 -9.87 -12.31
CA LEU A 129 8.61 -9.16 -12.05
C LEU A 129 7.86 -9.82 -10.91
N VAL A 130 7.45 -9.00 -9.93
CA VAL A 130 6.44 -9.39 -8.96
C VAL A 130 5.13 -8.74 -9.34
N ARG A 131 4.05 -9.53 -9.38
CA ARG A 131 2.68 -9.07 -9.63
C ARG A 131 1.82 -9.31 -8.40
N TYR A 132 1.14 -8.26 -7.96
CA TYR A 132 0.19 -8.27 -6.86
C TYR A 132 -1.22 -8.21 -7.43
N GLU A 133 -2.06 -9.19 -7.08
CA GLU A 133 -3.49 -9.15 -7.36
C GLU A 133 -4.27 -9.10 -6.05
N ILE A 134 -5.11 -8.08 -5.89
CA ILE A 134 -5.89 -7.88 -4.67
C ILE A 134 -7.38 -7.84 -4.99
N ASP A 135 -8.12 -8.73 -4.34
CA ASP A 135 -9.58 -8.73 -4.37
C ASP A 135 -10.11 -7.99 -3.13
N ILE A 136 -10.81 -6.87 -3.33
CA ILE A 136 -11.40 -6.09 -2.24
C ILE A 136 -12.70 -6.75 -1.79
N ARG A 137 -12.68 -7.31 -0.57
CA ARG A 137 -13.86 -7.91 0.05
C ARG A 137 -14.84 -6.87 0.53
N ARG A 138 -14.35 -5.82 1.19
CA ARG A 138 -15.20 -4.78 1.79
C ARG A 138 -14.45 -3.48 2.03
N TYR A 139 -15.00 -2.40 1.51
CA TYR A 139 -14.72 -1.02 1.88
C TYR A 139 -15.85 -0.48 2.77
N SER A 140 -15.51 0.08 3.91
CA SER A 140 -16.45 0.57 4.92
C SER A 140 -16.04 1.93 5.47
N ARG A 141 -16.95 2.90 5.44
CA ARG A 141 -16.81 4.16 6.20
C ARG A 141 -17.54 4.03 7.54
N LEU A 142 -16.83 4.25 8.63
CA LEU A 142 -17.36 4.19 9.99
C LEU A 142 -17.93 5.56 10.34
N LYS A 143 -19.25 5.64 10.54
CA LYS A 143 -19.95 6.92 10.73
C LYS A 143 -19.55 7.64 12.04
N GLU A 144 -19.33 6.87 13.10
CA GLU A 144 -19.07 7.42 14.44
C GLU A 144 -17.66 8.03 14.53
N SER A 145 -16.64 7.33 14.05
CA SER A 145 -15.25 7.81 14.09
C SER A 145 -14.81 8.57 12.85
N GLY A 146 -15.58 8.52 11.76
CA GLY A 146 -15.18 9.05 10.45
C GLY A 146 -14.04 8.27 9.76
N ALA A 147 -13.56 7.19 10.37
CA ALA A 147 -12.51 6.36 9.81
C ALA A 147 -13.01 5.51 8.63
N THR A 148 -12.11 5.17 7.72
CA THR A 148 -12.40 4.22 6.64
C THR A 148 -11.58 2.96 6.84
N VAL A 149 -12.18 1.78 6.62
CA VAL A 149 -11.48 0.50 6.69
C VAL A 149 -11.75 -0.27 5.40
N VAL A 150 -10.69 -0.85 4.84
CA VAL A 150 -10.79 -1.80 3.74
C VAL A 150 -10.27 -3.17 4.16
N ILE A 151 -10.90 -4.21 3.63
CA ILE A 151 -10.50 -5.60 3.78
C ILE A 151 -10.36 -6.20 2.37
N GLY A 152 -9.25 -6.89 2.11
CA GLY A 152 -9.01 -7.60 0.86
C GLY A 152 -8.17 -8.84 1.03
N ASP A 153 -8.12 -9.66 -0.03
CA ASP A 153 -7.20 -10.78 -0.14
C ASP A 153 -6.15 -10.49 -1.21
N GLY A 154 -4.89 -10.74 -0.92
CA GLY A 154 -3.78 -10.59 -1.86
C GLY A 154 -3.26 -11.94 -2.35
N LYS A 155 -2.96 -12.02 -3.64
CA LYS A 155 -2.15 -13.06 -4.27
C LYS A 155 -0.88 -12.42 -4.83
N ILE A 156 0.26 -13.03 -4.56
CA ILE A 156 1.56 -12.51 -4.95
C ILE A 156 2.20 -13.52 -5.89
N PHE A 157 2.51 -13.05 -7.09
CA PHE A 157 3.16 -13.83 -8.13
C PHE A 157 4.56 -13.32 -8.37
N VAL A 158 5.50 -14.21 -8.69
CA VAL A 158 6.80 -13.84 -9.25
C VAL A 158 6.97 -14.54 -10.58
N ASP A 159 7.25 -13.79 -11.64
CA ASP A 159 7.35 -14.31 -13.02
C ASP A 159 6.19 -15.28 -13.37
N ASP A 160 4.96 -14.88 -13.03
CA ASP A 160 3.69 -15.61 -13.19
C ASP A 160 3.45 -16.85 -12.31
N GLU A 161 4.37 -17.19 -11.42
CA GLU A 161 4.18 -18.26 -10.42
C GLU A 161 3.60 -17.72 -9.11
N LEU A 162 2.49 -18.30 -8.63
CA LEU A 162 1.89 -17.93 -7.35
C LEU A 162 2.78 -18.43 -6.20
N ILE A 163 3.31 -17.51 -5.40
CA ILE A 163 4.25 -17.85 -4.32
C ILE A 163 3.75 -17.51 -2.92
N ALA A 164 2.75 -16.63 -2.80
CA ALA A 164 2.22 -16.24 -1.50
C ALA A 164 0.79 -15.75 -1.59
N THR A 165 0.08 -15.88 -0.47
CA THR A 165 -1.27 -15.35 -0.29
C THR A 165 -1.41 -14.63 1.04
N VAL A 166 -2.20 -13.55 1.07
CA VAL A 166 -2.53 -12.78 2.27
C VAL A 166 -4.04 -12.71 2.38
N ALA A 167 -4.64 -13.46 3.30
CA ALA A 167 -6.08 -13.49 3.49
C ALA A 167 -6.55 -12.41 4.46
N GLN A 168 -7.65 -11.73 4.14
CA GLN A 168 -8.29 -10.73 5.00
C GLN A 168 -7.33 -9.65 5.51
N ALA A 169 -6.41 -9.17 4.67
CA ALA A 169 -5.59 -8.00 4.95
C ALA A 169 -6.48 -6.79 5.21
N ARG A 170 -6.15 -6.00 6.23
CA ARG A 170 -6.93 -4.84 6.68
C ARG A 170 -6.06 -3.60 6.73
N THR A 171 -6.54 -2.52 6.13
CA THR A 171 -5.94 -1.18 6.24
C THR A 171 -7.02 -0.18 6.62
N GLY A 172 -6.71 0.71 7.55
CA GLY A 172 -7.58 1.81 7.96
C GLY A 172 -7.00 3.17 7.57
N ILE A 173 -7.88 4.13 7.26
CA ILE A 173 -7.57 5.55 7.09
C ILE A 173 -8.20 6.33 8.22
N PHE A 174 -7.39 7.11 8.93
CA PHE A 174 -7.77 7.84 10.14
C PHE A 174 -7.35 9.30 10.04
N LYS A 175 -8.21 10.23 10.42
CA LYS A 175 -7.87 11.66 10.47
C LYS A 175 -6.99 11.96 11.68
N ASP A 176 -6.25 13.06 11.60
CA ASP A 176 -5.56 13.71 12.73
C ASP A 176 -4.45 12.89 13.42
N ILE A 177 -4.01 11.79 12.79
CA ILE A 177 -2.90 10.94 13.26
C ILE A 177 -1.59 11.15 12.48
N ALA A 178 -1.60 12.08 11.53
CA ALA A 178 -0.42 12.45 10.75
C ALA A 178 0.60 13.17 11.65
N TYR A 179 1.89 13.00 11.36
CA TYR A 179 2.98 13.70 12.04
C TYR A 179 3.68 14.65 11.04
N PRO A 180 3.03 15.78 10.67
CA PRO A 180 3.49 16.64 9.59
C PRO A 180 4.71 17.50 9.97
N ASP A 181 4.98 17.67 11.26
CA ASP A 181 6.05 18.53 11.78
C ASP A 181 7.33 17.77 12.13
N TYR A 182 7.46 16.50 11.70
CA TYR A 182 8.70 15.74 11.82
C TYR A 182 9.91 16.55 11.29
N PRO A 183 11.04 16.60 12.02
CA PRO A 183 11.38 15.81 13.22
C PRO A 183 11.06 16.50 14.56
N LEU A 184 10.26 17.58 14.57
CA LEU A 184 9.98 18.36 15.77
C LEU A 184 8.98 17.66 16.70
N ARG A 185 9.26 17.70 18.01
CA ARG A 185 8.39 17.04 19.00
C ARG A 185 7.01 17.71 19.08
N SER A 186 5.96 16.91 18.93
CA SER A 186 4.54 17.27 19.06
C SER A 186 3.70 16.11 19.64
N PRO A 187 2.40 16.28 19.92
CA PRO A 187 1.57 15.17 20.39
C PRO A 187 1.60 13.93 19.47
N ASN A 188 1.66 14.15 18.14
CA ASN A 188 1.72 13.07 17.15
C ASN A 188 3.14 12.52 16.90
N SER A 189 4.17 13.10 17.54
CA SER A 189 5.55 12.59 17.49
C SER A 189 5.79 11.35 18.36
N LEU A 190 4.83 10.97 19.21
CA LEU A 190 4.91 9.82 20.09
C LEU A 190 4.01 8.69 19.59
N GLY A 191 4.54 7.46 19.58
CA GLY A 191 3.76 6.25 19.30
C GLY A 191 3.00 5.73 20.53
N GLY A 192 2.30 4.61 20.36
CA GLY A 192 1.53 3.95 21.43
C GLY A 192 0.25 3.31 20.92
N ILE A 193 -0.64 2.94 21.84
CA ILE A 193 -1.99 2.50 21.48
C ILE A 193 -2.77 3.74 21.01
N MET A 194 -3.25 3.70 19.77
CA MET A 194 -4.12 4.75 19.25
C MET A 194 -5.43 4.79 20.06
N ALA A 195 -5.77 5.95 20.61
CA ALA A 195 -7.11 6.17 21.17
C ALA A 195 -8.13 5.99 20.03
N ARG A 196 -9.08 5.06 20.21
CA ARG A 196 -10.09 4.71 19.21
C ARG A 196 -11.36 5.51 19.41
#